data_AF-A0AA36FPT1-F1
#
_entry.id   AF-A0AA36FPT1-F1
#
_cell.length_a   1.000
_cell.length_b   1.000
_cell.length_c   1.000
_cell.angle_alpha   90.00
_cell.angle_beta   90.00
_cell.angle_gamma   90.00
#
_symmetry.space_group_name_H-M   'P 1'
#
loop_
_entity.id
_entity.type
_entity.pdbx_description
1 polymer ?
#
loop_
_entity_poly.entity_id
_entity_poly.type
_entity_poly.pdbx_seq_one_letter_code
_entity_poly.pdbx_strand_id
1 'polypeptide(L)'
;MALLYLLVLISLVSGLQRNIKIANGLLREIDNYRFMASLQKPTTTGGRTFAHYCGGTILGHSWILTASHCVTKPENRSEIRNLKGEMVVVGTARLGPSGSPEPGAQKAWIKTAYASPHYTRPDRKEHP
;
A
#
# COMPACT_ATOMS: atom_id res chain seq x y z
N MET A 1 24.25 40.44 6.32
CA MET A 1 24.92 39.30 5.64
C MET A 1 24.50 37.94 6.19
N ALA A 2 24.54 37.69 7.51
CA ALA A 2 24.07 36.42 8.10
C ALA A 2 22.59 36.10 7.84
N LEU A 3 21.70 37.10 7.92
CA LEU A 3 20.27 36.93 7.64
C LEU A 3 19.98 36.56 6.18
N LEU A 4 20.71 37.16 5.23
CA LEU A 4 20.62 36.79 3.81
C LEU A 4 21.07 35.35 3.57
N TYR A 5 22.16 34.92 4.21
CA TYR A 5 22.63 33.54 4.14
C TYR A 5 21.60 32.55 4.70
N LEU A 6 20.98 32.88 5.82
CA LEU A 6 19.95 32.06 6.44
C LEU A 6 18.71 31.93 5.55
N LEU A 7 18.25 33.04 4.95
CA LEU A 7 17.11 33.02 4.02
C LEU A 7 17.43 32.24 2.74
N VAL A 8 18.65 32.36 2.21
CA VAL A 8 19.12 31.59 1.06
C VAL A 8 19.19 30.10 1.38
N LEU A 9 19.69 29.72 2.56
CA LEU A 9 19.72 28.33 3.04
C LEU A 9 18.31 27.77 3.23
N ILE A 10 17.38 28.52 3.81
CA ILE A 10 15.97 28.10 3.97
C ILE A 10 15.32 27.88 2.60
N SER A 11 15.58 28.77 1.64
CA SER A 11 15.04 28.67 0.27
C SER A 11 15.59 27.46 -0.48
N LEU A 12 16.91 27.20 -0.36
CA LEU A 12 17.57 26.04 -0.95
C LEU A 12 17.04 24.71 -0.36
N VAL A 13 16.83 24.66 0.96
CA VAL A 13 16.27 23.48 1.64
C VAL A 13 14.82 23.21 1.24
N SER A 14 14.03 24.27 1.04
CA SER A 14 12.61 24.18 0.62
C SER A 14 12.45 23.68 -0.82
N GLY A 15 13.45 23.91 -1.68
CA GLY A 15 13.47 23.47 -3.08
C GLY A 15 13.69 21.96 -3.29
N LEU A 16 14.07 21.20 -2.26
CA LEU A 16 14.34 19.76 -2.35
C LEU A 16 13.12 18.85 -2.14
N GLN A 17 11.89 19.38 -2.03
CA GLN A 17 10.70 18.52 -2.02
C GLN A 17 10.51 17.86 -3.39
N ARG A 18 10.95 16.59 -3.50
CA ARG A 18 10.57 15.71 -4.61
C ARG A 18 9.06 15.51 -4.57
N ASN A 19 8.35 16.34 -5.31
CA ASN A 19 6.95 16.16 -5.62
C ASN A 19 6.83 14.93 -6.53
N ILE A 20 6.72 13.75 -5.93
CA ILE A 20 6.28 12.56 -6.66
C ILE A 20 4.79 12.75 -6.91
N LYS A 21 4.47 13.46 -8.00
CA LYS A 21 3.10 13.60 -8.49
C LYS A 21 2.74 12.31 -9.22
N ILE A 22 1.76 11.58 -8.70
CA ILE A 22 0.91 10.75 -9.57
C ILE A 22 0.25 11.75 -10.53
N ALA A 23 0.25 11.52 -11.85
CA ALA A 23 -0.15 12.52 -12.84
C ALA A 23 -1.44 13.27 -12.43
N ASN A 24 -1.32 14.58 -12.18
CA ASN A 24 -2.39 15.48 -11.71
C ASN A 24 -3.08 15.12 -10.36
N GLY A 25 -2.54 14.20 -9.57
CA GLY A 25 -3.02 13.85 -8.23
C GLY A 25 -2.42 14.74 -7.12
N LEU A 26 -3.14 14.82 -6.00
CA LEU A 26 -2.67 15.47 -4.77
C LEU A 26 -2.29 14.42 -3.74
N LEU A 27 -1.12 14.54 -3.13
CA LEU A 27 -0.82 13.80 -1.90
C LEU A 27 -1.82 14.26 -0.84
N ARG A 28 -2.50 13.31 -0.20
CA ARG A 28 -3.49 13.59 0.83
C ARG A 28 -2.95 13.16 2.18
N GLU A 29 -3.28 13.93 3.20
CA GLU A 29 -3.06 13.53 4.59
C GLU A 29 -3.89 12.29 4.90
N ILE A 30 -3.29 11.34 5.62
CA ILE A 30 -3.93 10.07 5.96
C ILE A 30 -5.18 10.27 6.82
N ASP A 31 -5.29 11.41 7.52
CA ASP A 31 -6.37 11.71 8.44
C ASP A 31 -7.76 11.77 7.78
N ASN A 32 -7.82 12.12 6.50
CA ASN A 32 -9.08 12.17 5.76
C ASN A 32 -9.48 10.81 5.16
N TYR A 33 -8.55 9.84 5.15
CA TYR A 33 -8.72 8.53 4.50
C TYR A 33 -8.12 7.40 5.33
N ARG A 34 -8.32 7.45 6.65
CA ARG A 34 -7.70 6.53 7.62
C ARG A 34 -8.05 5.06 7.39
N PHE A 35 -9.12 4.79 6.65
CA PHE A 35 -9.55 3.45 6.28
C PHE A 35 -8.67 2.81 5.19
N MET A 36 -7.78 3.55 4.54
CA MET A 36 -6.92 3.03 3.47
C MET A 36 -5.92 2.00 4.02
N ALA A 37 -5.86 0.85 3.35
CA ALA A 37 -4.92 -0.22 3.66
C ALA A 37 -4.10 -0.62 2.42
N SER A 38 -2.83 -0.89 2.63
CA SER A 38 -1.90 -1.42 1.62
C SER A 38 -1.60 -2.87 1.93
N LEU A 39 -1.96 -3.78 1.02
CA LEU A 39 -1.55 -5.19 1.08
C LEU A 39 -0.18 -5.34 0.42
N GLN A 40 0.76 -5.94 1.14
CA GLN A 40 2.13 -6.11 0.70
C GLN A 40 2.59 -7.57 0.75
N LYS A 41 3.38 -7.96 -0.25
CA LYS A 41 3.98 -9.30 -0.36
C LYS A 41 5.52 -9.21 -0.40
N PRO A 42 6.26 -10.22 0.08
CA PRO A 42 7.71 -10.24 -0.02
C PRO A 42 8.18 -10.24 -1.49
N THR A 43 9.21 -9.44 -1.81
CA THR A 43 9.71 -9.30 -3.20
C THR A 43 10.90 -10.18 -3.56
N THR A 44 11.75 -10.57 -2.60
CA THR A 44 12.94 -11.40 -2.87
C THR A 44 13.22 -12.43 -1.76
N THR A 45 13.99 -13.46 -2.13
CA THR A 45 14.56 -14.51 -1.28
C THR A 45 15.35 -13.89 -0.12
N GLY A 46 14.74 -13.87 1.07
CA GLY A 46 15.32 -13.32 2.30
C GLY A 46 14.37 -12.48 3.13
N GLY A 47 13.18 -12.11 2.62
CA GLY A 47 12.11 -11.48 3.41
C GLY A 47 12.40 -10.05 3.90
N ARG A 48 13.39 -9.37 3.30
CA ARG A 48 13.84 -8.04 3.74
C ARG A 48 13.10 -6.89 3.05
N THR A 49 12.43 -7.16 1.93
CA THR A 49 11.76 -6.16 1.10
C THR A 49 10.35 -6.60 0.76
N PHE A 50 9.43 -5.63 0.72
CA PHE A 50 8.01 -5.85 0.47
C PHE A 50 7.56 -4.97 -0.70
N ALA A 51 6.56 -5.44 -1.45
CA ALA A 51 5.89 -4.66 -2.48
C ALA A 51 4.40 -4.60 -2.21
N HIS A 52 3.87 -3.38 -2.28
CA HIS A 52 2.45 -3.15 -2.44
C HIS A 52 1.95 -3.85 -3.72
N TYR A 53 0.86 -4.59 -3.60
CA TYR A 53 0.25 -5.27 -4.75
C TYR A 53 -1.26 -5.06 -4.84
N CYS A 54 -1.93 -4.69 -3.74
CA CYS A 54 -3.36 -4.41 -3.71
C CYS A 54 -3.69 -3.39 -2.62
N GLY A 55 -4.80 -2.68 -2.81
CA GLY A 55 -5.45 -1.88 -1.77
C GLY A 55 -6.45 -2.68 -0.93
N GLY A 56 -6.95 -2.02 0.11
CA GLY A 56 -8.04 -2.50 0.94
C GLY A 56 -8.58 -1.40 1.84
N THR A 57 -9.65 -1.73 2.58
CA THR A 57 -10.36 -0.82 3.47
C THR A 57 -10.48 -1.44 4.85
N ILE A 58 -10.16 -0.68 5.90
CA ILE A 58 -10.39 -1.08 7.30
C ILE A 58 -11.90 -1.14 7.57
N LEU A 59 -12.40 -2.32 7.93
CA LEU A 59 -13.78 -2.52 8.40
C LEU A 59 -13.86 -2.59 9.92
N GLY A 60 -12.75 -2.90 10.58
CA GLY A 60 -12.67 -2.95 12.04
C GLY A 60 -11.25 -3.27 12.50
N HIS A 61 -11.08 -3.44 13.82
CA HIS A 61 -9.77 -3.61 14.47
C HIS A 61 -8.89 -4.73 13.88
N SER A 62 -9.47 -5.75 13.26
CA SER A 62 -8.73 -6.88 12.68
C SER A 62 -9.31 -7.35 11.34
N TRP A 63 -10.08 -6.50 10.67
CA TRP A 63 -10.76 -6.83 9.41
C TRP A 63 -10.45 -5.80 8.34
N ILE A 64 -9.90 -6.30 7.23
CA ILE A 64 -9.66 -5.53 6.00
C ILE A 64 -10.54 -6.12 4.89
N LEU A 65 -11.29 -5.27 4.22
CA LEU A 65 -11.97 -5.61 2.98
C LEU A 65 -11.02 -5.37 1.80
N THR A 66 -10.94 -6.33 0.89
CA THR A 66 -10.15 -6.22 -0.35
C THR A 66 -10.85 -6.99 -1.47
N ALA A 67 -10.35 -6.92 -2.70
CA ALA A 67 -10.91 -7.69 -3.80
C ALA A 67 -10.52 -9.17 -3.70
N SER A 68 -11.43 -10.08 -4.09
CA SER A 68 -11.16 -11.52 -4.07
C SER A 68 -9.91 -11.89 -4.88
N HIS A 69 -9.68 -11.26 -6.04
CA HIS A 69 -8.46 -11.53 -6.84
C HIS A 69 -7.15 -11.16 -6.13
N CYS A 70 -7.22 -10.33 -5.08
CA CYS A 70 -6.07 -9.99 -4.26
C CYS A 70 -5.72 -11.10 -3.27
N VAL A 71 -6.54 -12.14 -3.09
CA VAL A 71 -6.31 -13.23 -2.11
C VAL A 71 -6.55 -14.64 -2.66
N THR A 72 -7.20 -14.80 -3.82
CA THR A 72 -7.42 -16.11 -4.46
C THR A 72 -6.30 -16.51 -5.42
N LYS A 73 -6.20 -17.80 -5.73
CA LYS A 73 -5.31 -18.28 -6.80
C LYS A 73 -5.83 -17.84 -8.19
N PRO A 74 -4.95 -17.53 -9.15
CA PRO A 74 -5.35 -17.26 -10.54
C PRO A 74 -6.09 -18.43 -11.21
N GLU A 75 -5.64 -19.65 -10.94
CA GLU A 75 -6.08 -20.90 -11.55
C GLU A 75 -7.27 -21.56 -10.85
N ASN A 76 -7.39 -21.40 -9.52
CA ASN A 76 -8.49 -21.96 -8.73
C ASN A 76 -9.16 -20.88 -7.88
N ARG A 77 -10.33 -20.43 -8.34
CA ARG A 77 -11.02 -19.22 -7.86
C ARG A 77 -11.69 -19.40 -6.50
N SER A 78 -11.93 -20.65 -6.10
CA SER A 78 -12.50 -21.00 -4.79
C SER A 78 -11.42 -21.20 -3.72
N GLU A 79 -10.14 -21.13 -4.09
CA GLU A 79 -9.03 -21.38 -3.17
C GLU A 79 -8.27 -20.09 -2.85
N ILE A 80 -8.12 -19.83 -1.55
CA ILE A 80 -7.23 -18.78 -1.03
C ILE A 80 -5.79 -19.18 -1.35
N ARG A 81 -4.99 -18.28 -1.93
CA ARG A 81 -3.57 -18.56 -2.17
C ARG A 81 -2.79 -18.60 -0.86
N ASN A 82 -1.55 -19.07 -0.92
CA ASN A 82 -0.66 -18.97 0.24
C ASN A 82 -0.27 -17.51 0.52
N LEU A 83 -0.80 -16.93 1.60
CA LEU A 83 -0.53 -15.55 2.05
C LEU A 83 0.60 -15.47 3.10
N LYS A 84 1.36 -16.55 3.30
CA LYS A 84 2.42 -16.59 4.32
C LYS A 84 3.46 -15.52 4.06
N GLY A 85 3.71 -14.68 5.06
CA GLY A 85 4.65 -13.57 4.97
C GLY A 85 4.11 -12.36 4.22
N GLU A 86 2.81 -12.33 3.89
CA GLU A 86 2.14 -11.11 3.44
C GLU A 86 1.60 -10.31 4.63
N MET A 87 1.58 -8.99 4.50
CA MET A 87 1.11 -8.09 5.54
C MET A 87 0.21 -6.98 5.01
N VAL A 88 -0.53 -6.39 5.93
CA VAL A 88 -1.29 -5.16 5.74
C VAL A 88 -0.53 -4.02 6.40
N VAL A 89 -0.49 -2.89 5.72
CA VAL A 89 0.07 -1.62 6.22
C VAL A 89 -1.04 -0.57 6.19
N VAL A 90 -1.25 0.12 7.32
CA VAL A 90 -2.27 1.16 7.48
C VAL A 90 -1.68 2.41 8.13
N GLY A 91 -2.39 3.54 8.04
CA GLY A 91 -1.94 4.78 8.68
C GLY A 91 -0.76 5.44 7.95
N THR A 92 -0.67 5.27 6.63
CA THR A 92 0.40 5.85 5.81
C THR A 92 -0.20 6.45 4.53
N ALA A 93 0.21 7.67 4.18
CA ALA A 93 -0.15 8.31 2.91
C ALA A 93 0.90 8.05 1.82
N ARG A 94 2.10 7.63 2.22
CA ARG A 94 3.22 7.34 1.31
C ARG A 94 3.86 5.99 1.61
N LEU A 95 4.28 5.30 0.57
CA LEU A 95 5.14 4.13 0.67
C LEU A 95 6.49 4.49 0.04
N GLY A 96 7.54 4.40 0.84
CA GLY A 96 8.92 4.52 0.40
C GLY A 96 9.42 3.26 -0.32
N PRO A 97 10.73 3.22 -0.61
CA PRO A 97 11.38 2.05 -1.19
C PRO A 97 11.07 0.79 -0.38
N SER A 98 10.90 -0.33 -1.08
CA SER A 98 10.61 -1.64 -0.47
C SER A 98 9.35 -1.67 0.41
N GLY A 99 8.35 -0.83 0.10
CA GLY A 99 7.07 -0.81 0.80
C GLY A 99 7.13 -0.19 2.21
N SER A 100 8.22 0.49 2.56
CA SER A 100 8.39 1.15 3.86
C SER A 100 7.33 2.24 4.08
N PRO A 101 6.56 2.22 5.17
CA PRO A 101 5.58 3.26 5.43
C PRO A 101 6.17 4.46 6.19
N GLU A 102 5.38 5.53 6.31
CA GLU A 102 5.68 6.68 7.13
C GLU A 102 5.74 6.31 8.63
N PRO A 103 6.47 7.08 9.46
CA PRO A 103 6.46 6.89 10.92
C PRO A 103 5.05 6.93 11.49
N GLY A 104 4.75 6.02 12.43
CA GLY A 104 3.41 5.90 13.04
C GLY A 104 2.44 4.99 12.28
N ALA A 105 2.77 4.58 11.06
CA ALA A 105 2.01 3.55 10.35
C ALA A 105 2.11 2.19 11.07
N GLN A 106 1.03 1.41 10.97
CA GLN A 106 0.94 0.10 11.60
C GLN A 106 1.07 -0.99 10.56
N LYS A 107 1.69 -2.11 10.96
CA LYS A 107 1.89 -3.30 10.14
C LYS A 107 1.32 -4.52 10.85
N ALA A 108 0.56 -5.34 10.14
CA ALA A 108 -0.01 -6.57 10.67
C ALA A 108 0.11 -7.71 9.66
N TRP A 109 0.56 -8.88 10.11
CA TRP A 109 0.63 -10.08 9.27
C TRP A 109 -0.78 -10.60 8.97
N ILE A 110 -0.99 -11.07 7.74
CA ILE A 110 -2.26 -11.67 7.36
C ILE A 110 -2.33 -13.09 7.95
N LYS A 111 -3.30 -13.31 8.85
CA LYS A 111 -3.54 -14.63 9.47
C LYS A 111 -4.32 -15.55 8.55
N THR A 112 -5.34 -15.01 7.89
CA THR A 112 -6.25 -15.74 7.00
C THR A 112 -6.94 -14.77 6.05
N ALA A 113 -7.53 -15.28 4.97
CA ALA A 113 -8.41 -14.53 4.09
C ALA A 113 -9.65 -15.35 3.74
N TYR A 114 -10.72 -14.64 3.39
CA TYR A 114 -11.98 -15.22 2.95
C TYR A 114 -12.36 -14.56 1.63
N ALA A 115 -12.78 -15.35 0.66
CA ALA A 115 -13.24 -14.88 -0.64
C ALA A 115 -14.71 -15.26 -0.81
N SER A 116 -15.46 -14.42 -1.51
CA SER A 116 -16.85 -14.73 -1.85
C SER A 116 -16.92 -16.03 -2.65
N PRO A 117 -17.81 -16.97 -2.31
CA PRO A 117 -17.97 -18.23 -3.06
C PRO A 117 -18.51 -18.01 -4.48
N HIS A 118 -19.05 -16.82 -4.77
CA HIS A 118 -19.58 -16.45 -6.08
C HIS A 118 -18.59 -15.64 -6.93
N TYR A 119 -17.36 -15.43 -6.44
CA TYR A 119 -16.38 -14.66 -7.19
C TYR A 119 -15.91 -15.42 -8.44
N THR A 120 -16.19 -14.85 -9.61
CA THR A 120 -15.68 -15.29 -10.91
C THR A 120 -14.66 -14.28 -11.42
N ARG A 121 -13.47 -14.75 -11.83
CA ARG A 121 -12.48 -13.90 -12.47
C ARG A 121 -12.86 -13.74 -13.96
N PRO A 122 -12.99 -12.51 -14.49
CA PRO A 122 -13.16 -12.31 -15.92
C PRO A 122 -12.01 -12.94 -16.67
N ASP A 123 -12.28 -13.57 -17.83
CA ASP A 123 -11.23 -14.19 -18.61
C ASP A 123 -10.32 -13.10 -19.18
N ARG A 124 -9.01 -13.36 -19.18
CA ARG A 124 -7.99 -12.36 -19.55
C ARG A 124 -8.13 -11.81 -20.98
N LYS A 125 -8.98 -12.43 -21.81
CA LYS A 125 -9.29 -12.03 -23.19
C LYS A 125 -10.38 -10.96 -23.28
N GLU A 126 -11.04 -10.61 -22.17
CA GLU A 126 -12.14 -9.64 -22.13
C GLU A 126 -11.70 -8.21 -21.74
N HIS A 127 -10.40 -7.97 -21.58
CA HIS A 127 -9.87 -6.61 -21.42
C HIS A 127 -9.38 -6.09 -22.78
N PRO A 128 -10.07 -5.10 -23.40
CA PRO A 128 -9.58 -4.40 -24.58
C PRO A 128 -8.29 -3.61 -24.32
#